data_AF-V5GHD7-F1
#
_entry.id   AF-V5GHD7-F1
#
_cell.length_a   1.000
_cell.length_b   1.000
_cell.length_c   1.000
_cell.angle_alpha   90.00
_cell.angle_beta   90.00
_cell.angle_gamma   90.00
#
_symmetry.space_group_name_H-M   'P 1'
#
loop_
_entity.id
_entity.type
_entity.pdbx_description
1 polymer ?
#
loop_
_entity_poly.entity_id
_entity_poly.type
_entity_poly.pdbx_seq_one_letter_code
_entity_poly.pdbx_strand_id
1 'polypeptide(L)'
;MGLLYFMRSITMFVTQVPVASTTYYCSPKANTTNPLLILKRVAQLLSGFGLSINGQHTFCGDYIYSGHTVILTLAYLVVREYSPQRCKVVHITYLTLSCVGILMVLLSRGHYTVDVVIGYYVTTRLFWVYHTLANNQSLKNPSQNNYLARAWWFFIFSYFEKNVGAVVPRQYEWPLPWPRRWLPRTRIS
;
A
#
# COMPACT_ATOMS: atom_id res chain seq x y z
N MET A 1 -0.49 -5.23 -0.39
CA MET A 1 -0.28 -4.44 0.85
C MET A 1 0.86 -4.95 1.69
N GLY A 2 0.79 -6.17 2.26
CA GLY A 2 1.81 -6.66 3.20
C GLY A 2 3.25 -6.56 2.71
N LEU A 3 3.53 -6.99 1.48
CA LEU A 3 4.88 -6.93 0.90
C LEU A 3 5.40 -5.48 0.71
N LEU A 4 4.54 -4.51 0.40
CA LEU A 4 4.91 -3.09 0.27
C LEU A 4 5.34 -2.51 1.61
N TYR A 5 4.56 -2.78 2.66
CA TYR A 5 4.85 -2.28 4.02
C TYR A 5 6.02 -3.01 4.68
N PHE A 6 6.24 -4.27 4.36
CA PHE A 6 7.42 -5.00 4.80
C PHE A 6 8.70 -4.42 4.18
N MET A 7 8.69 -4.11 2.88
CA MET A 7 9.85 -3.42 2.28
C MET A 7 10.07 -2.03 2.87
N ARG A 8 8.99 -1.32 3.20
CA ARG A 8 9.07 -0.03 3.89
C ARG A 8 9.75 -0.14 5.26
N SER A 9 9.41 -1.14 6.06
CA SER A 9 10.04 -1.32 7.38
C SER A 9 11.53 -1.63 7.25
N ILE A 10 11.92 -2.43 6.26
CA ILE A 10 13.34 -2.66 5.93
C ILE A 10 14.02 -1.35 5.54
N THR A 11 13.42 -0.52 4.69
CA THR A 11 14.04 0.76 4.29
C THR A 11 14.20 1.71 5.48
N MET A 12 13.24 1.79 6.39
CA MET A 12 13.39 2.60 7.62
C MET A 12 14.50 2.07 8.54
N PHE A 13 14.69 0.75 8.57
CA PHE A 13 15.75 0.12 9.36
C PHE A 13 17.14 0.41 8.78
N VAL A 14 17.28 0.31 7.45
CA VAL A 14 18.58 0.47 6.75
C VAL A 14 18.95 1.94 6.57
N THR A 15 17.98 2.82 6.33
CA THR A 15 18.22 4.22 5.97
C THR A 15 17.57 5.17 6.98
N GLN A 16 18.37 6.04 7.57
CA GLN A 16 17.93 7.10 8.48
C GLN A 16 18.12 8.44 7.78
N VAL A 17 17.25 8.75 6.82
CA VAL A 17 17.32 10.01 6.08
C VAL A 17 16.72 11.14 6.93
N PRO A 18 17.34 12.33 6.97
CA PRO A 18 16.78 13.47 7.67
C PRO A 18 15.50 13.99 7.01
N VAL A 19 14.63 14.57 7.81
CA VAL A 19 13.37 15.17 7.36
C VAL A 19 13.61 16.26 6.31
N ALA A 20 12.72 16.35 5.32
CA ALA A 20 12.77 17.40 4.29
C ALA A 20 12.45 18.80 4.84
N SER A 21 11.68 18.87 5.93
CA SER A 21 11.31 20.12 6.60
C SER A 21 12.22 20.43 7.79
N THR A 22 12.92 21.56 7.75
CA THR A 22 13.83 22.00 8.82
C THR A 22 13.12 22.46 10.10
N THR A 23 11.79 22.59 10.09
CA THR A 23 11.00 23.08 11.23
C THR A 23 10.43 21.96 12.10
N TYR A 24 10.66 20.69 11.76
CA TYR A 24 10.12 19.56 12.51
C TYR A 24 11.07 19.15 13.66
N TYR A 25 10.56 19.12 14.89
CA TYR A 25 11.36 18.70 16.04
C TYR A 25 11.55 17.17 16.06
N CYS A 26 12.81 16.74 15.97
CA CYS A 26 13.20 15.34 16.07
C CYS A 26 13.72 15.01 17.47
N SER A 27 13.18 13.97 18.09
CA SER A 27 13.67 13.45 19.37
C SER A 27 15.10 12.90 19.21
N PRO A 28 16.02 13.20 20.13
CA PRO A 28 17.39 12.69 20.05
C PRO A 28 17.44 11.17 20.16
N LYS A 29 18.43 10.55 19.50
CA LYS A 29 18.69 9.11 19.58
C LYS A 29 18.95 8.74 21.04
N ALA A 30 18.27 7.71 21.54
CA ALA A 30 18.50 7.21 22.90
C ALA A 30 19.84 6.46 22.95
N ASN A 31 20.67 6.79 23.95
CA ASN A 31 21.98 6.15 24.15
C ASN A 31 21.89 4.76 24.80
N THR A 32 20.75 4.42 25.43
CA THR A 32 20.52 3.16 26.14
C THR A 32 19.27 2.47 25.63
N THR A 33 19.42 1.23 25.17
CA THR A 33 18.33 0.37 24.66
C THR A 33 17.65 -0.38 25.81
N ASN A 34 16.88 0.34 26.63
CA ASN A 34 16.04 -0.32 27.64
C ASN A 34 14.72 -0.81 27.00
N PRO A 35 14.35 -2.10 27.16
CA PRO A 35 13.12 -2.65 26.55
C PRO A 35 11.85 -1.93 27.05
N LEU A 36 11.85 -1.47 28.30
CA LEU A 36 10.77 -0.67 28.88
C LEU A 36 10.57 0.68 28.14
N LEU A 37 11.67 1.29 27.68
CA LEU A 37 11.64 2.55 26.94
C LEU A 37 11.06 2.36 25.53
N ILE A 38 11.39 1.24 24.88
CA ILE A 38 10.84 0.87 23.57
C ILE A 38 9.33 0.63 23.69
N LEU A 39 8.89 -0.12 24.70
CA LEU A 39 7.47 -0.41 24.91
C LEU A 39 6.66 0.87 25.16
N LYS A 40 7.19 1.81 25.96
CA LYS A 40 6.55 3.12 26.19
C LYS A 40 6.40 3.92 24.90
N ARG A 41 7.44 3.93 24.05
CA ARG A 41 7.42 4.63 22.74
C ARG A 41 6.42 3.99 21.78
N VAL A 42 6.37 2.66 21.71
CA VAL A 42 5.39 1.92 20.90
C VAL A 42 3.97 2.20 21.39
N ALA A 43 3.74 2.19 22.71
CA ALA A 43 2.43 2.53 23.28
C ALA A 43 1.99 3.97 22.97
N GLN A 44 2.91 4.94 23.01
CA GLN A 44 2.64 6.33 22.62
C GLN A 44 2.34 6.49 21.12
N LEU A 45 2.98 5.69 20.25
CA LEU A 45 2.69 5.67 18.83
C LEU A 45 1.33 5.03 18.52
N LEU A 46 1.01 3.94 19.21
CA LEU A 46 -0.28 3.25 19.08
C LEU A 46 -1.43 4.09 19.60
N SER A 47 -1.25 4.82 20.71
CA SER A 47 -2.30 5.70 21.26
C SER A 47 -2.66 6.85 20.33
N GLY A 48 -1.78 7.22 19.40
CA GLY A 48 -2.06 8.21 18.35
C GLY A 48 -2.83 7.67 17.15
N PHE A 49 -3.16 6.37 17.09
CA PHE A 49 -3.82 5.71 15.94
C PHE A 49 -3.16 5.99 14.57
N GLY A 50 -1.88 6.38 14.55
CA GLY A 50 -1.17 6.78 13.34
C GLY A 50 -1.44 8.22 12.84
N LEU A 51 -2.14 9.05 13.61
CA LEU A 51 -2.34 10.47 13.32
C LEU A 51 -1.35 11.34 14.12
N SER A 52 -0.58 12.20 13.43
CA SER A 52 0.42 13.11 14.02
C SER A 52 -0.19 14.36 14.69
N ILE A 53 -1.49 14.35 15.01
CA ILE A 53 -2.25 15.55 15.35
C ILE A 53 -1.88 16.12 16.74
N ASN A 54 -1.36 15.31 17.66
CA ASN A 54 -1.02 15.74 19.02
C ASN A 54 0.47 16.10 19.23
N GLY A 55 1.27 16.28 18.18
CA GLY A 55 2.70 16.60 18.32
C GLY A 55 3.56 15.53 18.99
N GLN A 56 2.99 14.35 19.28
CA GLN A 56 3.67 13.20 19.91
C GLN A 56 4.58 12.44 18.93
N HIS A 57 4.48 12.70 17.62
CA HIS A 57 5.19 11.95 16.58
C HIS A 57 6.61 12.49 16.34
N THR A 58 7.43 12.58 17.39
CA THR A 58 8.77 13.18 17.33
C THR A 58 9.86 12.29 16.70
N PHE A 59 9.47 11.18 16.06
CA PHE A 59 10.41 10.25 15.44
C PHE A 59 10.70 10.64 13.99
N CYS A 60 11.97 10.91 13.71
CA CYS A 60 12.45 11.27 12.38
C CYS A 60 13.22 10.07 11.78
N GLY A 61 12.81 9.62 10.60
CA GLY A 61 13.41 8.45 9.93
C GLY A 61 12.50 7.78 8.90
N ASP A 62 11.20 8.09 8.90
CA ASP A 62 10.22 7.58 7.93
C ASP A 62 10.13 8.49 6.69
N TYR A 63 11.28 8.74 6.05
CA TYR A 63 11.39 9.68 4.92
C TYR A 63 11.93 9.02 3.64
N ILE A 64 11.98 7.70 3.59
CA ILE A 64 12.16 6.95 2.33
C ILE A 64 10.95 6.03 2.21
N TYR A 65 10.37 5.97 1.00
CA TYR A 65 9.22 5.12 0.68
C TYR A 65 7.91 5.58 1.37
N SER A 66 7.24 6.57 0.75
CA SER A 66 6.03 7.21 1.32
C SER A 66 4.84 6.25 1.43
N GLY A 67 4.44 5.92 2.67
CA GLY A 67 3.27 5.06 2.92
C GLY A 67 1.95 5.65 2.42
N HIS A 68 1.76 6.97 2.53
CA HIS A 68 0.57 7.66 2.03
C HIS A 68 0.40 7.48 0.52
N THR A 69 1.50 7.68 -0.22
CA THR A 69 1.51 7.48 -1.68
C THR A 69 1.20 6.02 -2.03
N VAL A 70 1.78 5.06 -1.30
CA VAL A 70 1.51 3.63 -1.49
C VAL A 70 0.03 3.29 -1.30
N ILE A 71 -0.62 3.77 -0.23
CA ILE A 71 -2.06 3.51 0.00
C ILE A 71 -2.90 4.13 -1.09
N LEU A 72 -2.68 5.42 -1.38
CA LEU A 72 -3.50 6.16 -2.35
C LEU A 72 -3.38 5.58 -3.76
N THR A 73 -2.17 5.17 -4.16
CA THR A 73 -1.95 4.55 -5.47
C THR A 73 -2.51 3.15 -5.53
N LEU A 74 -2.33 2.33 -4.48
CA LEU A 74 -2.89 0.98 -4.44
C LEU A 74 -4.42 1.01 -4.41
N ALA A 75 -5.03 1.91 -3.63
CA ALA A 75 -6.48 2.06 -3.56
C ALA A 75 -7.07 2.38 -4.95
N TYR A 76 -6.45 3.30 -5.69
CA TYR A 76 -6.84 3.58 -7.07
C TYR A 76 -6.69 2.35 -7.98
N LEU A 77 -5.56 1.64 -7.92
CA LEU A 77 -5.34 0.44 -8.75
C LEU A 77 -6.34 -0.68 -8.46
N VAL A 78 -6.63 -0.93 -7.18
CA VAL A 78 -7.62 -1.93 -6.74
C VAL A 78 -9.01 -1.55 -7.23
N VAL A 79 -9.43 -0.30 -7.04
CA VAL A 79 -10.74 0.16 -7.53
C VAL A 79 -10.81 0.03 -9.04
N ARG A 80 -9.75 0.37 -9.77
CA ARG A 80 -9.72 0.25 -11.22
C ARG A 80 -9.79 -1.19 -11.72
N GLU A 81 -9.15 -2.13 -11.04
CA GLU A 81 -9.11 -3.54 -11.45
C GLU A 81 -10.39 -4.30 -11.13
N TYR A 82 -10.95 -4.10 -9.93
CA TYR A 82 -12.08 -4.89 -9.43
C TYR A 82 -13.45 -4.23 -9.67
N SER A 83 -13.50 -2.92 -9.93
CA SER A 83 -14.77 -2.24 -10.25
C SER A 83 -15.26 -2.56 -11.68
N PRO A 84 -16.57 -2.68 -11.90
CA PRO A 84 -17.12 -2.78 -13.24
C PRO A 84 -16.80 -1.54 -14.09
N GLN A 85 -16.50 -1.75 -15.38
CA GLN A 85 -16.11 -0.68 -16.32
C GLN A 85 -17.19 0.40 -16.53
N ARG A 86 -18.44 0.10 -16.18
CA ARG A 86 -19.58 1.02 -16.31
C ARG A 86 -19.52 2.15 -15.28
N CYS A 87 -18.85 1.95 -14.15
CA CYS A 87 -18.75 2.94 -13.07
C CYS A 87 -17.59 3.92 -13.31
N LYS A 88 -17.55 4.58 -14.47
CA LYS A 88 -16.50 5.57 -14.81
C LYS A 88 -16.40 6.70 -13.80
N VAL A 89 -17.52 7.12 -13.20
CA VAL A 89 -17.55 8.15 -12.15
C VAL A 89 -16.70 7.71 -10.96
N VAL A 90 -16.83 6.46 -10.52
CA VAL A 90 -16.03 5.92 -9.41
C VAL A 90 -14.53 5.89 -9.77
N HIS A 91 -14.19 5.52 -11.00
CA HIS A 91 -12.79 5.54 -11.43
C HIS A 91 -12.20 6.95 -11.43
N ILE A 92 -12.95 7.93 -11.92
CA ILE A 92 -12.52 9.33 -11.96
C ILE A 92 -12.40 9.88 -10.54
N THR A 93 -13.36 9.62 -9.65
CA THR A 93 -13.29 10.13 -8.28
C THR A 93 -12.07 9.59 -7.53
N TYR A 94 -11.80 8.28 -7.62
CA TYR A 94 -10.61 7.70 -7.00
C TYR A 94 -9.30 8.18 -7.64
N LEU A 95 -9.28 8.43 -8.96
CA LEU A 95 -8.12 9.05 -9.61
C LEU A 95 -7.88 10.46 -9.06
N THR A 96 -8.92 11.30 -9.01
CA THR A 96 -8.81 12.66 -8.49
C THR A 96 -8.39 12.68 -7.03
N LEU A 97 -8.95 11.79 -6.19
CA LEU A 97 -8.62 11.69 -4.78
C LEU A 97 -7.16 11.27 -4.59
N SER A 98 -6.67 10.31 -5.38
CA SER A 98 -5.27 9.88 -5.35
C SER A 98 -4.32 11.00 -5.76
N CYS A 99 -4.62 11.71 -6.86
CA CYS A 99 -3.82 12.85 -7.32
C CYS A 99 -3.79 14.00 -6.30
N VAL A 100 -4.95 14.39 -5.77
CA VAL A 100 -5.05 15.44 -4.74
C VAL A 100 -4.30 15.04 -3.48
N GLY A 101 -4.45 13.79 -3.03
CA GLY A 101 -3.73 13.29 -1.85
C GLY A 101 -2.21 13.31 -2.03
N ILE A 102 -1.70 12.90 -3.19
CA ILE A 102 -0.27 12.96 -3.50
C ILE A 102 0.22 14.43 -3.55
N LEU A 103 -0.55 15.33 -4.15
CA LEU A 103 -0.22 16.76 -4.17
C LEU A 103 -0.18 17.36 -2.75
N MET A 104 -1.15 17.05 -1.89
CA MET A 104 -1.16 17.50 -0.51
C MET A 104 0.04 16.97 0.29
N VAL A 105 0.46 15.73 0.02
CA VAL A 105 1.67 15.14 0.63
C VAL A 105 2.94 15.87 0.19
N LEU A 106 3.03 16.32 -1.07
CA LEU A 106 4.15 17.13 -1.54
C LEU A 106 4.12 18.55 -0.96
N LEU A 107 2.93 19.17 -0.90
CA LEU A 107 2.74 20.51 -0.36
C LEU A 107 3.06 20.61 1.13
N SER A 108 2.78 19.55 1.90
CA SER A 108 3.11 19.50 3.33
C SER A 108 4.62 19.41 3.60
N ARG A 109 5.45 19.25 2.54
CA ARG A 109 6.91 19.07 2.61
C ARG A 109 7.33 17.98 3.61
N GLY A 110 6.45 17.01 3.86
CA GLY A 110 6.69 15.89 4.77
C GLY A 110 7.55 14.79 4.16
N HIS A 111 7.64 14.74 2.83
CA HIS A 111 8.42 13.76 2.08
C HIS A 111 9.13 14.44 0.90
N TYR A 112 10.24 13.86 0.46
CA TYR A 112 10.89 14.26 -0.77
C TYR A 112 10.05 13.77 -1.97
N THR A 113 10.14 14.50 -3.08
CA THR A 113 9.51 14.09 -4.35
C THR A 113 9.99 12.70 -4.79
N VAL A 114 11.25 12.35 -4.49
CA VAL A 114 11.84 11.04 -4.73
C VAL A 114 11.06 9.93 -4.03
N ASP A 115 10.57 10.14 -2.80
CA ASP A 115 9.83 9.13 -2.04
C ASP A 115 8.48 8.81 -2.66
N VAL A 116 7.83 9.84 -3.23
CA VAL A 116 6.58 9.71 -3.97
C VAL A 116 6.82 8.93 -5.27
N VAL A 117 7.88 9.26 -6.01
CA VAL A 117 8.22 8.57 -7.26
C VAL A 117 8.56 7.10 -7.01
N ILE A 118 9.40 6.80 -6.02
CA ILE A 118 9.74 5.42 -5.63
C ILE A 118 8.49 4.68 -5.15
N GLY A 119 7.68 5.29 -4.29
CA GLY A 119 6.45 4.68 -3.77
C GLY A 119 5.47 4.33 -4.89
N TYR A 120 5.25 5.25 -5.84
CA TYR A 120 4.42 5.01 -7.02
C TYR A 120 5.00 3.88 -7.90
N TYR A 121 6.30 3.92 -8.19
CA TYR A 121 6.95 2.94 -9.04
C TYR A 121 6.84 1.52 -8.44
N VAL A 122 7.25 1.34 -7.19
CA VAL A 122 7.22 0.03 -6.52
C VAL A 122 5.79 -0.48 -6.39
N THR A 123 4.83 0.38 -6.04
CA THR A 123 3.42 -0.03 -5.88
C THR A 123 2.84 -0.52 -7.20
N THR A 124 3.01 0.23 -8.29
CA THR A 124 2.49 -0.17 -9.60
C THR A 124 3.15 -1.45 -10.11
N ARG A 125 4.48 -1.58 -9.98
CA ARG A 125 5.18 -2.78 -10.46
C ARG A 125 4.79 -4.02 -9.68
N LEU A 126 4.72 -3.92 -8.36
CA LEU A 126 4.32 -5.06 -7.55
C LEU A 126 2.87 -5.45 -7.80
N PHE A 127 1.97 -4.47 -7.96
CA PHE A 127 0.57 -4.73 -8.26
C PHE A 127 0.41 -5.51 -9.57
N TRP A 128 1.09 -5.09 -10.64
CA TRP A 128 1.02 -5.78 -11.93
C TRP A 128 1.68 -7.15 -11.89
N VAL A 129 2.89 -7.27 -11.31
CA VAL A 129 3.56 -8.57 -11.16
C VAL A 129 2.67 -9.57 -10.40
N TYR A 130 2.05 -9.13 -9.29
CA TYR A 130 1.12 -9.97 -8.53
C TYR A 130 -0.06 -10.43 -9.39
N HIS A 131 -0.75 -9.51 -10.09
CA HIS A 131 -1.90 -9.87 -10.92
C HIS A 131 -1.50 -10.75 -12.11
N THR A 132 -0.33 -10.52 -12.72
CA THR A 132 0.20 -11.38 -13.79
C THR A 132 0.44 -12.81 -13.28
N LEU A 133 1.00 -12.98 -12.07
CA LEU A 133 1.17 -14.30 -11.47
C LEU A 133 -0.17 -14.93 -11.07
N ALA A 134 -1.10 -14.16 -10.50
CA ALA A 134 -2.38 -14.65 -10.03
C ALA A 134 -3.33 -15.07 -11.17
N ASN A 135 -3.28 -14.37 -12.31
CA ASN A 135 -4.17 -14.61 -13.44
C ASN A 135 -3.65 -15.68 -14.42
N ASN A 136 -2.35 -15.97 -14.41
CA ASN A 136 -1.75 -16.99 -15.29
C ASN A 136 -1.42 -18.25 -14.50
N GLN A 137 -2.20 -19.32 -14.70
CA GLN A 137 -2.00 -20.60 -14.01
C GLN A 137 -0.59 -21.19 -14.23
N SER A 138 -0.01 -21.00 -15.42
CA SER A 138 1.34 -21.46 -15.76
C SER A 138 2.44 -20.79 -14.91
N LEU A 139 2.20 -19.57 -14.41
CA LEU A 139 3.16 -18.82 -13.61
C LEU A 139 3.00 -19.03 -12.10
N LYS A 140 1.94 -19.73 -11.66
CA LYS A 140 1.74 -20.06 -10.24
C LYS A 140 2.70 -21.13 -9.74
N ASN A 141 3.09 -22.03 -10.64
CA ASN A 141 4.02 -23.11 -10.34
C ASN A 141 5.45 -22.66 -10.68
N PRO A 142 6.44 -23.05 -9.87
CA PRO A 142 7.84 -22.86 -10.21
C PRO A 142 8.15 -23.68 -11.47
N SER A 143 8.62 -23.00 -12.50
CA SER A 143 9.04 -23.57 -13.79
C SER A 143 10.42 -23.02 -14.13
N GLN A 144 11.21 -23.76 -14.91
CA GLN A 144 12.55 -23.30 -15.36
C GLN A 144 12.49 -21.94 -16.07
N ASN A 145 11.38 -21.64 -16.76
CA ASN A 145 11.18 -20.39 -17.49
C ASN A 145 10.57 -19.27 -16.62
N ASN A 146 10.16 -19.57 -15.38
CA ASN A 146 9.53 -18.61 -14.50
C ASN A 146 10.56 -18.01 -13.52
N TYR A 147 11.25 -16.95 -13.95
CA TYR A 147 12.22 -16.24 -13.08
C TYR A 147 11.56 -15.56 -11.87
N LEU A 148 10.28 -15.22 -11.95
CA LEU A 148 9.53 -14.64 -10.82
C LEU A 148 9.37 -15.64 -9.66
N ALA A 149 9.45 -16.95 -9.94
CA ALA A 149 9.44 -17.99 -8.92
C ALA A 149 10.66 -17.95 -7.99
N ARG A 150 11.74 -17.26 -8.39
CA ARG A 150 12.95 -17.07 -7.58
C ARG A 150 12.83 -15.94 -6.57
N ALA A 151 11.77 -15.14 -6.63
CA ALA A 151 11.56 -14.07 -5.66
C ALA A 151 11.30 -14.68 -4.27
N TRP A 152 11.91 -14.11 -3.22
CA TRP A 152 11.78 -14.62 -1.85
C TRP A 152 10.32 -14.68 -1.35
N TRP A 153 9.47 -13.76 -1.81
CA TRP A 153 8.07 -13.68 -1.44
C TRP A 153 7.18 -14.63 -2.27
N PHE A 154 7.72 -15.28 -3.31
CA PHE A 154 6.95 -16.17 -4.16
C PHE A 154 6.37 -17.36 -3.40
N PHE A 155 7.10 -17.89 -2.41
CA PHE A 155 6.59 -18.95 -1.53
C PHE A 155 5.28 -18.55 -0.82
N ILE A 156 5.24 -17.32 -0.28
CA ILE A 156 4.07 -16.77 0.40
C ILE A 156 2.91 -16.64 -0.61
N PHE A 157 3.21 -16.13 -1.80
CA PHE A 157 2.24 -16.03 -2.89
C PHE A 157 1.65 -17.39 -3.27
N SER A 158 2.49 -18.39 -3.54
CA SER A 158 2.04 -19.74 -3.92
C SER A 158 1.21 -20.40 -2.82
N TYR A 159 1.48 -20.12 -1.54
CA TYR A 159 0.67 -20.62 -0.43
C TYR A 159 -0.75 -20.04 -0.44
N PHE A 160 -0.90 -18.71 -0.55
CA PHE A 160 -2.21 -18.06 -0.54
C PHE A 160 -3.02 -18.27 -1.84
N GLU A 161 -2.34 -18.31 -2.99
CA GLU A 161 -2.99 -18.36 -4.31
C GLU A 161 -3.11 -19.78 -4.88
N LYS A 162 -2.75 -20.82 -4.12
CA LYS A 162 -2.77 -22.23 -4.56
C LYS A 162 -4.13 -22.67 -5.08
N ASN A 163 -5.20 -22.22 -4.44
CA ASN A 163 -6.57 -22.69 -4.71
C ASN A 163 -7.36 -21.75 -5.66
N VAL A 164 -6.77 -20.64 -6.08
CA VAL A 164 -7.45 -19.66 -6.94
C VAL A 164 -7.23 -20.06 -8.38
N GLY A 165 -8.23 -20.66 -9.04
CA GLY A 165 -8.09 -21.18 -10.39
C GLY A 165 -8.30 -20.15 -11.51
N ALA A 166 -9.09 -19.11 -11.27
CA ALA A 166 -9.55 -18.20 -12.32
C ALA A 166 -9.38 -16.73 -11.93
N VAL A 167 -9.42 -15.86 -12.95
CA VAL A 167 -9.45 -14.40 -12.76
C VAL A 167 -10.70 -14.03 -11.97
N VAL A 168 -10.53 -13.23 -10.92
CA VAL A 168 -11.65 -12.75 -10.11
C VAL A 168 -12.58 -11.91 -11.00
N PRO A 169 -13.87 -12.30 -11.13
CA PRO A 169 -14.81 -11.56 -11.97
C PRO A 169 -15.04 -10.16 -11.40
N ARG A 170 -15.20 -9.16 -12.29
CA ARG A 170 -15.52 -7.77 -11.94
C ARG A 170 -16.99 -7.61 -11.55
N GLN A 171 -17.47 -8.43 -10.62
CA GLN A 171 -18.83 -8.43 -10.13
C GLN A 171 -18.83 -7.96 -8.67
N TYR A 172 -19.57 -6.89 -8.40
CA TYR A 172 -19.73 -6.36 -7.05
C TYR A 172 -21.06 -6.87 -6.51
N GLU A 173 -21.02 -7.82 -5.57
CA GLU A 173 -22.21 -8.19 -4.82
C GLU A 173 -22.39 -7.19 -3.68
N TRP A 174 -23.53 -6.49 -3.68
CA TRP A 174 -23.85 -5.55 -2.63
C TRP A 174 -24.13 -6.32 -1.33
N PRO A 175 -23.36 -6.10 -0.24
CA PRO A 175 -23.45 -6.90 0.97
C PRO A 175 -24.69 -6.59 1.82
N LEU A 176 -25.36 -5.46 1.55
CA LEU A 176 -26.57 -5.04 2.26
C LEU A 176 -27.83 -5.51 1.50
N PRO A 177 -28.93 -5.85 2.19
CA PRO A 177 -30.15 -6.36 1.55
C PRO A 177 -30.93 -5.33 0.69
N TRP A 178 -30.51 -4.05 0.62
CA TRP A 178 -31.29 -2.98 0.00
C TRP A 178 -30.46 -1.91 -0.73
N PRO A 179 -30.95 -1.30 -1.85
CA PRO A 179 -31.98 -1.76 -2.76
C PRO A 179 -31.34 -2.39 -4.02
N ARG A 180 -31.59 -3.69 -4.24
CA ARG A 180 -31.28 -4.39 -5.50
C ARG A 180 -31.96 -3.78 -6.75
N ARG A 181 -32.81 -2.77 -6.57
CA ARG A 181 -33.58 -2.09 -7.62
C ARG A 181 -32.73 -1.22 -8.57
N TRP A 182 -31.52 -0.82 -8.15
CA TRP A 182 -30.61 0.02 -8.93
C TRP A 182 -29.39 -0.74 -9.47
N LEU A 183 -29.27 -2.03 -9.18
CA LEU A 183 -28.25 -2.90 -9.75
C LEU A 183 -28.79 -3.47 -11.07
N PRO A 184 -28.21 -3.14 -12.24
CA PRO A 184 -28.61 -3.76 -13.49
C PRO A 184 -28.39 -5.27 -13.37
N ARG A 185 -29.46 -6.04 -13.59
CA ARG A 185 -29.47 -7.51 -13.63
C ARG A 185 -28.32 -7.98 -14.53
N THR A 186 -27.20 -8.41 -13.94
CA THR A 186 -26.12 -9.04 -14.69
C THR A 186 -26.63 -10.40 -15.15
N ARG A 187 -26.87 -10.50 -16.46
CA ARG A 187 -27.31 -11.71 -17.12
C ARG A 187 -26.20 -12.76 -16.94
N ILE A 188 -26.52 -13.83 -16.24
CA ILE A 188 -25.71 -15.04 -16.17
C ILE A 188 -25.75 -15.65 -17.58
N SER A 189 -24.60 -15.74 -18.22
CA SER A 189 -24.34 -16.59 -19.39
C SER A 189 -22.98 -17.22 -19.22
#